data_AF-A0A5N7ZQA4-F1
#
_entry.id   AF-A0A5N7ZQA4-F1
#
_cell.length_a   1.000
_cell.length_b   1.000
_cell.length_c   1.000
_cell.angle_alpha   90.00
_cell.angle_beta   90.00
_cell.angle_gamma   90.00
#
_symmetry.space_group_name_H-M   'P 1'
#
loop_
_entity.id
_entity.type
_entity.pdbx_description
1 polymer ?
#
loop_
_entity_poly.entity_id
_entity_poly.type
_entity_poly.pdbx_seq_one_letter_code
_entity_poly.pdbx_strand_id
1 'polypeptide(L)'
;SMNFIDLAGAQVWEDELVARRAMGGDLYFHRPRPEVLDMWRRTGFLDRLGADHIYPDKATALREIYAKLDRGICAGCTDRIFWECETPGQTAGVPPSP
;
A
#
# COMPACT_ATOMS: atom_id res chain seq x y z
N SER A 1 8.65 7.48 -6.34
CA SER A 1 8.78 8.15 -5.03
C SER A 1 8.20 9.53 -5.13
N MET A 2 7.45 9.93 -4.10
CA MET A 2 7.02 11.32 -3.92
C MET A 2 8.17 12.13 -3.33
N ASN A 3 8.48 13.26 -3.95
CA ASN A 3 9.61 14.08 -3.53
C ASN A 3 9.21 15.08 -2.45
N PHE A 4 8.05 15.71 -2.59
CA PHE A 4 7.52 16.73 -1.69
C PHE A 4 5.98 16.71 -1.73
N ILE A 5 5.33 17.12 -0.64
CA ILE A 5 3.90 17.40 -0.58
C ILE A 5 3.67 18.69 0.22
N ASP A 6 2.72 19.51 -0.22
CA ASP A 6 2.21 20.64 0.54
C ASP A 6 0.97 20.23 1.35
N LEU A 7 0.33 21.21 2.03
CA LEU A 7 -0.85 20.93 2.85
C LEU A 7 -2.05 20.47 2.00
N ALA A 8 -2.23 21.04 0.81
CA ALA A 8 -3.30 20.62 -0.10
C ALA A 8 -3.08 19.18 -0.58
N GLY A 9 -1.85 18.83 -0.93
CA GLY A 9 -1.47 17.47 -1.30
C GLY A 9 -1.61 16.49 -0.13
N ALA A 10 -1.35 16.91 1.10
CA ALA A 10 -1.62 16.09 2.28
C ALA A 10 -3.12 15.80 2.43
N GLN A 11 -3.99 16.80 2.22
CA GLN A 11 -5.44 16.61 2.27
C GLN A 11 -5.94 15.63 1.20
N VAL A 12 -5.39 15.68 0.00
CA VAL A 12 -5.75 14.70 -1.06
C VAL A 12 -5.54 13.27 -0.59
N TRP A 13 -4.45 12.98 0.14
CA TRP A 13 -4.20 11.62 0.64
C TRP A 13 -5.13 11.21 1.77
N GLU A 14 -5.60 12.17 2.58
CA GLU A 14 -6.62 11.92 3.60
C GLU A 14 -7.94 11.52 2.96
N ASP A 15 -8.40 12.32 2.00
CA ASP A 15 -9.65 12.09 1.29
C ASP A 15 -9.60 10.74 0.54
N GLU A 16 -8.46 10.47 -0.09
CA GLU A 16 -8.23 9.22 -0.80
C GLU A 16 -8.20 8.00 0.13
N LEU A 17 -7.56 8.12 1.31
CA LEU A 17 -7.55 7.05 2.31
C LEU A 17 -8.99 6.67 2.71
N VAL A 18 -9.82 7.68 2.98
CA VAL A 18 -11.23 7.49 3.34
C VAL A 18 -12.00 6.87 2.19
N ALA A 19 -11.86 7.41 0.98
CA ALA A 19 -12.57 6.92 -0.20
C ALA A 19 -12.22 5.46 -0.53
N ARG A 20 -10.93 5.10 -0.51
CA ARG A 20 -10.46 3.73 -0.81
C ARG A 20 -10.97 2.73 0.21
N ARG A 21 -10.93 3.08 1.51
CA ARG A 21 -11.48 2.24 2.58
C ARG A 21 -13.00 2.09 2.49
N ALA A 22 -13.72 3.15 2.13
CA ALA A 22 -15.17 3.08 1.93
C ALA A 22 -15.57 2.15 0.77
N MET A 23 -14.70 1.99 -0.24
CA MET A 23 -14.89 1.04 -1.34
C MET A 23 -14.44 -0.40 -1.01
N GLY A 24 -14.04 -0.68 0.24
CA GLY A 24 -13.52 -1.98 0.66
C GLY A 24 -12.07 -2.25 0.26
N GLY A 25 -11.35 -1.22 -0.22
CA GLY A 25 -9.92 -1.26 -0.48
C GLY A 25 -9.11 -0.61 0.65
N ASP A 26 -7.87 -0.24 0.36
CA ASP A 26 -6.99 0.44 1.29
C ASP A 26 -5.90 1.21 0.52
N LEU A 27 -5.15 2.07 1.20
CA LEU A 27 -4.14 2.94 0.58
C LEU A 27 -2.75 2.65 1.12
N TYR A 28 -1.82 2.30 0.23
CA TYR A 28 -0.45 1.91 0.58
C TYR A 28 0.57 2.77 -0.17
N PHE A 29 1.69 3.06 0.47
CA PHE A 29 2.79 3.80 -0.13
C PHE A 29 4.10 3.01 -0.09
N HIS A 30 4.97 3.26 -1.07
CA HIS A 30 6.33 2.73 -1.04
C HIS A 30 7.34 3.87 -1.23
N ARG A 31 8.42 3.85 -0.44
CA ARG A 31 9.50 4.86 -0.45
C ARG A 31 9.05 6.33 -0.57
N PRO A 32 8.22 6.86 0.34
CA PRO A 32 8.09 8.31 0.49
C PRO A 32 9.44 8.90 0.92
N ARG A 33 9.80 10.09 0.43
CA ARG A 33 11.00 10.78 0.93
C ARG A 33 10.81 11.25 2.37
N PRO A 34 11.90 11.45 3.14
CA PRO A 34 11.83 11.91 4.53
C PRO A 34 10.97 13.17 4.71
N GLU A 35 11.08 14.14 3.80
CA GLU A 35 10.28 15.38 3.82
C GLU A 35 8.77 15.12 3.78
N VAL A 36 8.32 14.13 3.01
CA VAL A 36 6.92 13.70 2.93
C VAL A 36 6.50 13.01 4.23
N LEU A 37 7.36 12.13 4.76
CA LEU A 37 7.10 11.46 6.04
C LEU A 37 6.97 12.46 7.18
N ASP A 38 7.80 13.50 7.21
CA ASP A 38 7.75 14.53 8.24
C ASP A 38 6.47 15.38 8.14
N MET A 39 6.02 15.70 6.92
CA MET A 39 4.71 16.33 6.72
C MET A 39 3.57 15.43 7.23
N TRP A 40 3.59 14.14 6.90
CA TRP A 40 2.56 13.20 7.35
C TRP A 40 2.59 12.93 8.85
N ARG A 41 3.76 12.97 9.49
CA ARG A 41 3.86 12.94 10.97
C ARG A 41 3.22 14.17 11.58
N ARG A 42 3.52 15.36 11.05
CA ARG A 42 3.00 16.63 11.57
C ARG A 42 1.48 16.74 11.46
N THR A 43 0.90 16.17 10.41
CA THR A 43 -0.55 16.14 10.19
C THR A 43 -1.24 14.98 10.91
N GLY A 44 -0.49 14.02 11.46
CA GLY A 44 -1.02 12.78 12.05
C GLY A 44 -1.52 11.78 11.01
N PHE A 45 -1.22 11.99 9.73
CA PHE A 45 -1.65 11.10 8.66
C PHE A 45 -1.02 9.71 8.78
N LEU A 46 0.23 9.60 9.25
CA LEU A 46 0.86 8.29 9.45
C LEU A 46 0.10 7.41 10.44
N ASP A 47 -0.45 8.00 11.49
CA ASP A 47 -1.20 7.27 12.52
C ASP A 47 -2.55 6.77 11.96
N ARG A 48 -3.19 7.58 11.10
CA ARG A 48 -4.44 7.19 10.40
C ARG A 48 -4.20 6.16 9.30
N LEU A 49 -3.07 6.27 8.61
CA LEU A 49 -2.67 5.38 7.54
C LEU A 49 -2.41 3.98 8.11
N GLY A 50 -1.58 3.87 9.14
CA GLY A 50 -1.18 2.60 9.75
C GLY A 50 0.30 2.28 9.54
N ALA A 51 0.91 1.58 10.51
CA ALA A 51 2.34 1.28 10.48
C ALA A 51 2.73 0.25 9.40
N ASP A 52 1.78 -0.56 8.94
CA ASP A 52 1.97 -1.60 7.92
C ASP A 52 1.65 -1.12 6.49
N HIS A 53 1.51 0.21 6.29
CA HIS A 53 1.10 0.80 5.03
C HIS A 53 2.21 1.48 4.24
N ILE A 54 3.41 1.55 4.80
CA ILE A 54 4.59 2.12 4.16
C ILE A 54 5.64 1.04 3.95
N TYR A 55 5.96 0.78 2.69
CA TYR A 55 6.88 -0.26 2.28
C TYR A 55 8.22 0.27 1.78
N PRO A 56 9.31 -0.50 1.95
CA PRO A 56 10.64 -0.12 1.48
C PRO A 56 10.78 -0.23 -0.04
N ASP A 57 9.95 -1.02 -0.72
CA ASP A 57 10.00 -1.19 -2.17
C ASP A 57 8.64 -1.69 -2.72
N LYS A 58 8.49 -1.60 -4.05
CA LYS A 58 7.24 -1.97 -4.74
C LYS A 58 6.97 -3.48 -4.71
N ALA A 59 8.00 -4.31 -4.85
CA ALA A 59 7.82 -5.76 -4.93
C ALA A 59 7.37 -6.32 -3.58
N THR A 60 7.96 -5.85 -2.48
CA THR A 60 7.53 -6.17 -1.13
C THR A 60 6.11 -5.68 -0.87
N ALA A 61 5.77 -4.45 -1.27
CA ALA A 61 4.42 -3.93 -1.13
C ALA A 61 3.39 -4.82 -1.84
N LEU A 62 3.59 -5.11 -3.13
CA LEU A 62 2.64 -5.89 -3.92
C LEU A 62 2.47 -7.31 -3.37
N ARG A 63 3.56 -7.99 -2.99
CA ARG A 63 3.50 -9.31 -2.39
C ARG A 63 2.67 -9.33 -1.09
N GLU A 64 2.95 -8.41 -0.17
CA GLU A 64 2.25 -8.34 1.12
C GLU A 64 0.78 -7.92 0.96
N ILE A 65 0.50 -6.95 0.08
CA ILE A 65 -0.87 -6.51 -0.20
C ILE A 65 -1.65 -7.64 -0.89
N TYR A 66 -1.06 -8.31 -1.87
CA TYR A 66 -1.65 -9.47 -2.54
C TYR A 66 -1.96 -10.60 -1.55
N ALA A 67 -1.16 -10.74 -0.47
CA ALA A 67 -1.42 -11.68 0.60
C ALA A 67 -2.76 -11.40 1.32
N LYS A 68 -3.11 -10.13 1.48
CA LYS A 68 -4.29 -9.60 2.19
C LYS A 68 -5.55 -9.53 1.32
N LEU A 69 -5.44 -9.62 0.00
CA LEU A 69 -6.59 -9.53 -0.92
C LEU A 69 -7.55 -10.72 -0.77
N ASP A 70 -8.83 -10.46 -1.02
CA ASP A 70 -9.88 -11.48 -1.04
C ASP A 70 -9.59 -12.56 -2.10
N ARG A 71 -9.41 -13.80 -1.65
CA ARG A 71 -9.08 -14.94 -2.50
C ARG A 71 -10.24 -15.39 -3.38
N GLY A 72 -11.48 -15.18 -2.95
CA GLY A 72 -12.67 -15.44 -3.75
C GLY A 72 -12.73 -14.51 -4.97
N ILE A 73 -12.47 -13.21 -4.77
CA ILE A 73 -12.39 -12.25 -5.88
C ILE A 73 -11.23 -12.60 -6.82
N CYS A 74 -10.04 -12.85 -6.26
CA CYS A 74 -8.86 -13.19 -7.05
C CYS A 74 -9.01 -14.51 -7.84
N ALA A 75 -9.70 -15.51 -7.30
CA ALA A 75 -9.92 -16.79 -7.99
C ALA A 75 -10.77 -16.64 -9.26
N GLY A 76 -11.75 -15.73 -9.24
CA GLY A 76 -12.61 -15.41 -10.38
C GLY A 76 -12.05 -14.35 -11.34
N CYS A 77 -10.93 -13.71 -10.99
CA CYS A 77 -10.37 -12.62 -11.78
C CYS A 77 -9.72 -13.14 -13.09
N THR A 78 -10.13 -12.58 -14.22
CA THR A 78 -9.60 -12.92 -15.55
C THR A 78 -8.44 -12.04 -15.99
N ASP A 79 -8.29 -10.85 -15.41
CA ASP A 79 -7.30 -9.86 -15.88
C ASP A 79 -5.86 -10.25 -15.52
N ARG A 80 -5.66 -10.85 -14.34
CA ARG A 80 -4.36 -11.40 -13.87
C ARG A 80 -3.14 -10.51 -14.17
N ILE A 81 -3.28 -9.20 -13.94
CA ILE A 81 -2.28 -8.18 -14.34
C ILE A 81 -1.07 -8.05 -13.41
N PHE A 82 -1.04 -8.79 -12.30
CA PHE A 82 0.04 -8.77 -11.33
C PHE A 82 0.86 -10.05 -11.42
N TRP A 83 2.18 -9.95 -11.21
CA TRP A 83 3.08 -11.11 -11.19
C TRP A 83 2.66 -12.13 -10.12
N GLU A 84 2.13 -11.65 -9.00
CA GLU A 84 1.61 -12.46 -7.91
C GLU A 84 0.39 -13.31 -8.31
N CYS A 85 -0.34 -12.94 -9.37
CA CYS A 85 -1.46 -13.72 -9.91
C CYS A 85 -1.03 -15.04 -10.58
N GLU A 86 0.23 -15.12 -11.05
CA GLU A 86 0.79 -16.31 -11.68
C GLU A 86 1.24 -17.35 -10.66
N THR A 87 1.48 -16.94 -9.41
CA THR A 87 1.92 -17.82 -8.31
C THR A 87 0.90 -17.82 -7.16
N PRO A 88 -0.32 -18.37 -7.37
CA PRO A 88 -1.32 -18.44 -6.31
C PRO A 88 -0.83 -19.38 -5.20
N GLY A 89 -0.51 -18.83 -4.02
CA GLY A 89 -0.23 -19.64 -2.83
C GLY A 89 0.95 -19.23 -1.96
N GLN A 90 1.69 -18.15 -2.27
CA GLN A 90 2.72 -17.65 -1.36
C GLN A 90 2.07 -16.89 -0.19
N THR A 91 1.74 -17.64 0.86
CA THR A 91 1.46 -17.12 2.20
C THR A 91 2.67 -16.32 2.70
N ALA A 92 2.38 -15.17 3.31
CA ALA A 92 3.35 -14.26 3.89
C ALA A 92 4.38 -14.98 4.79
N GLY A 93 5.64 -14.56 4.71
CA GLY A 93 6.58 -14.72 5.82
C GLY A 93 7.88 -15.50 5.61
N VAL A 94 8.39 -15.71 4.39
CA VAL A 94 9.77 -16.18 4.21
C VAL A 94 10.56 -15.19 3.35
N PRO A 95 11.50 -14.42 3.92
CA PRO A 95 12.42 -13.64 3.10
C PRO A 95 13.28 -14.60 2.26
N PRO A 96 13.60 -14.28 1.00
CA PRO A 96 14.52 -15.10 0.23
C PRO A 96 15.86 -15.18 0.98
N SER A 97 16.30 -16.40 1.29
CA SER A 97 17.68 -16.67 1.74
C SER A 97 18.66 -16.31 0.61
N PRO A 98 19.91 -15.92 0.96
CA PRO A 98 20.84 -15.24 0.07
C PRO A 98 21.20 -16.03 -1.20
#